data_AF-A0A926W630-F1
#
_entry.id   AF-A0A926W630-F1
#
_cell.length_a   1.000
_cell.length_b   1.000
_cell.length_c   1.000
_cell.angle_alpha   90.00
_cell.angle_beta   90.00
_cell.angle_gamma   90.00
#
_symmetry.space_group_name_H-M   'P 1'
#
loop_
_entity.id
_entity.type
_entity.pdbx_description
1 polymer ?
#
loop_
_entity_poly.entity_id
_entity_poly.type
_entity_poly.pdbx_seq_one_letter_code
_entity_poly.pdbx_strand_id
1 'polypeptide(L)' 'MEIILVLGALIVVALVVGWLFKVVGSTLRALLFIGFVLLVLWVVFGIGPAAIWQQIQQLIPGGAPSSSPPPIR' A
#
# COMPACT_ATOMS: atom_id res chain seq x y z
N MET A 1 -14.19 -40.71 9.44
CA MET A 1 -13.11 -39.76 9.80
C MET A 1 -12.88 -38.74 8.67
N GLU A 2 -12.81 -39.18 7.42
CA GLU A 2 -12.55 -38.32 6.25
C GLU A 2 -13.68 -37.30 5.95
N ILE A 3 -14.95 -37.69 6.06
CA ILE A 3 -16.09 -36.78 5.83
C ILE A 3 -16.08 -35.57 6.78
N ILE A 4 -15.68 -35.79 8.05
CA ILE A 4 -15.62 -34.72 9.05
C ILE A 4 -14.51 -33.72 8.69
N LEU A 5 -13.37 -34.22 8.19
CA LEU A 5 -12.26 -33.38 7.71
C LEU A 5 -12.65 -32.59 6.47
N VAL A 6 -13.34 -33.21 5.51
CA VAL A 6 -13.80 -32.55 4.29
C VAL A 6 -14.82 -31.44 4.62
N LEU A 7 -15.75 -31.72 5.54
CA LEU A 7 -16.75 -30.74 5.97
C LEU A 7 -16.09 -29.57 6.72
N GLY A 8 -15.13 -29.86 7.60
CA GLY A 8 -14.34 -28.83 8.29
C GLY A 8 -13.54 -27.96 7.33
N ALA A 9 -12.91 -28.57 6.32
CA ALA A 9 -12.16 -27.84 5.29
C ALA A 9 -13.07 -26.91 4.47
N LEU A 10 -14.26 -27.36 4.09
CA LEU A 10 -15.23 -26.54 3.36
C LEU A 10 -15.66 -25.30 4.16
N ILE A 11 -15.88 -25.46 5.47
CA ILE A 11 -16.24 -24.34 6.35
C ILE A 11 -15.09 -23.33 6.43
N VAL A 12 -13.86 -23.79 6.62
CA VAL A 12 -12.69 -22.90 6.70
C VAL A 12 -12.47 -22.18 5.37
N VAL A 13 -12.59 -22.87 4.24
CA VAL A 13 -12.48 -22.24 2.91
C VAL A 13 -13.55 -21.17 2.74
N ALA A 14 -14.81 -21.46 3.05
CA ALA A 14 -15.88 -20.48 2.96
C ALA A 14 -15.62 -19.24 3.84
N LEU A 15 -15.09 -19.46 5.05
CA LEU A 15 -14.74 -18.39 5.97
C LEU A 15 -13.59 -17.52 5.45
N VAL A 16 -12.51 -18.14 4.95
CA VAL A 16 -11.35 -17.45 4.38
C VAL A 16 -11.74 -16.67 3.13
N VAL A 17 -12.53 -17.26 2.24
CA VAL A 17 -13.02 -16.60 1.02
C VAL A 17 -13.92 -15.42 1.38
N GLY A 18 -14.86 -15.60 2.31
CA GLY A 18 -15.70 -14.49 2.79
C GLY A 18 -14.88 -13.37 3.42
N TRP A 19 -13.82 -13.72 4.16
CA TRP A 19 -12.91 -12.74 4.75
C TRP A 19 -12.11 -12.00 3.68
N LEU A 20 -11.66 -12.69 2.63
CA LEU A 20 -10.95 -12.08 1.51
C LEU A 20 -11.82 -11.03 0.81
N PHE A 21 -13.09 -11.33 0.51
CA PHE A 21 -14.00 -10.34 -0.08
C PHE A 21 -14.20 -9.12 0.82
N LYS A 22 -14.29 -9.33 2.14
CA LYS A 22 -14.39 -8.24 3.12
C LYS A 22 -13.14 -7.36 3.12
N VAL A 23 -11.94 -7.96 3.05
CA VAL A 23 -10.67 -7.23 2.97
C VAL A 23 -10.58 -6.46 1.65
N VAL A 24 -10.89 -7.09 0.51
CA VAL A 24 -10.87 -6.44 -0.81
C VAL A 24 -11.80 -5.21 -0.84
N GLY A 25 -13.03 -5.35 -0.33
CA GLY A 25 -13.95 -4.23 -0.22
C GLY A 25 -13.43 -3.10 0.68
N SER A 26 -12.76 -3.44 1.78
CA SER A 26 -12.13 -2.45 2.67
C SER A 26 -10.95 -1.75 1.99
N THR A 27 -10.10 -2.48 1.27
CA THR A 27 -8.95 -1.93 0.55
C THR A 27 -9.41 -1.03 -0.59
N LEU A 28 -10.45 -1.39 -1.33
CA LEU A 28 -11.02 -0.53 -2.38
C LEU A 28 -11.52 0.80 -1.81
N ARG A 29 -12.21 0.77 -0.66
CA ARG A 29 -12.65 2.01 0.02
C ARG A 29 -11.47 2.85 0.50
N ALA A 30 -10.44 2.21 1.07
CA ALA A 30 -9.22 2.90 1.48
C ALA A 30 -8.52 3.54 0.26
N LEU A 31 -8.40 2.82 -0.85
CA LEU A 31 -7.80 3.30 -2.08
C LEU A 31 -8.59 4.47 -2.67
N LEU A 32 -9.92 4.38 -2.70
CA LEU A 32 -10.79 5.47 -3.13
C LEU A 32 -10.66 6.69 -2.22
N PHE A 33 -10.59 6.49 -0.91
CA PHE A 33 -10.43 7.59 0.04
C PHE A 33 -9.07 8.26 -0.09
N ILE A 34 -8.00 7.47 -0.17
CA ILE A 34 -6.63 7.95 -0.43
C ILE A 34 -6.60 8.72 -1.75
N GLY A 35 -7.11 8.13 -2.83
CA GLY A 35 -7.22 8.78 -4.14
C GLY A 35 -8.01 10.09 -4.07
N PHE A 36 -9.12 10.12 -3.34
CA PHE A 36 -9.91 11.33 -3.13
C PHE A 36 -9.14 12.40 -2.35
N VAL A 37 -8.46 12.04 -1.26
CA VAL A 37 -7.62 12.97 -0.48
C VAL A 37 -6.49 13.54 -1.34
N LEU A 38 -5.83 12.69 -2.12
CA LEU A 38 -4.79 13.11 -3.07
C LEU A 38 -5.35 14.02 -4.17
N LEU A 39 -6.57 13.77 -4.64
CA LEU A 39 -7.24 14.60 -5.63
C LEU A 39 -7.61 15.97 -5.03
N VAL A 40 -8.16 16.01 -3.81
CA VAL A 40 -8.43 17.26 -3.08
C VAL A 40 -7.13 18.04 -2.88
N LEU A 41 -6.07 17.37 -2.45
CA LEU A 41 -4.76 18.01 -2.27
C LEU A 41 -4.23 18.58 -3.59
N TRP A 42 -4.38 17.84 -4.69
CA TRP A 42 -4.02 18.30 -6.02
C TRP A 42 -4.84 19.52 -6.45
N VAL A 43 -6.16 19.54 -6.19
CA VAL A 43 -7.03 20.68 -6.53
C VAL A 43 -6.71 21.91 -5.68
N VAL A 44 -6.42 21.74 -4.38
CA VAL A 44 -6.21 22.87 -3.45
C VAL A 44 -4.78 23.43 -3.57
N PHE A 45 -3.77 22.58 -3.70
CA PHE A 45 -2.36 22.98 -3.67
C PHE A 45 -1.67 22.91 -5.04
N GLY A 46 -2.27 22.28 -6.05
CA GLY A 46 -1.67 22.10 -7.38
C GLY A 46 -0.50 21.09 -7.41
N ILE A 47 -0.21 20.42 -6.29
CA ILE A 47 0.93 19.52 -6.14
C ILE A 47 0.49 18.09 -6.46
N GLY A 48 1.14 17.46 -7.44
CA GLY A 48 0.89 16.09 -7.82
C GLY A 48 1.45 15.06 -6.83
N PRO A 49 0.92 13.82 -6.82
CA PRO A 49 1.40 12.73 -5.96
C PRO A 49 2.91 12.46 -6.09
N ALA A 50 3.44 12.59 -7.30
CA ALA A 50 4.86 12.39 -7.58
C ALA A 50 5.76 13.41 -6.85
N ALA A 51 5.30 14.65 -6.73
CA ALA A 51 6.06 15.71 -6.05
C ALA A 51 6.09 15.49 -4.53
N ILE A 52 4.97 15.03 -3.95
CA ILE A 52 4.91 14.63 -2.53
C ILE A 52 5.91 13.50 -2.26
N TRP A 53 5.94 12.50 -3.15
CA TRP A 53 6.86 11.38 -3.03
C TRP A 53 8.33 11.81 -3.11
N GLN A 54 8.64 12.73 -4.03
CA GLN A 54 9.98 13.33 -4.12
C GLN A 54 10.35 14.07 -2.83
N GLN A 55 9.43 14.83 -2.25
CA GLN A 55 9.66 15.52 -0.97
C GLN A 55 9.89 14.54 0.18
N ILE A 56 9.12 13.45 0.26
CA ILE A 56 9.32 12.41 1.27
C ILE A 56 10.70 11.75 1.09
N GLN A 57 11.11 11.44 -0.15
CA GLN A 57 12.42 10.85 -0.43
C GLN A 57 13.58 11.75 -0.02
N GLN A 58 13.43 13.07 -0.14
CA GLN A 58 14.43 14.05 0.30
C GLN A 58 14.52 14.17 1.82
N LEU A 59 13.44 13.85 2.55
CA LEU A 59 13.38 13.87 4.01
C LEU A 59 13.91 12.58 4.65
N ILE A 60 14.09 11.49 3.88
CA ILE A 60 14.67 10.24 4.37
C ILE A 60 16.20 10.35 4.36
N PRO A 61 16.87 10.35 5.52
CA PRO A 61 18.33 10.42 5.59
C PRO A 61 18.91 9.08 5.09
N GLY A 62 19.35 9.04 3.84
CA GLY A 62 19.92 7.82 3.23
C GLY A 62 19.75 7.66 1.72
N GLY A 63 19.00 8.54 1.04
CA GLY A 63 18.73 8.45 -0.41
C GLY A 63 19.83 8.93 -1.37
N ALA A 64 21.05 9.22 -0.87
CA ALA A 64 22.14 9.67 -1.73
C ALA A 64 22.91 8.46 -2.33
N PRO A 65 23.26 8.46 -3.63
CA PRO A 65 24.34 7.62 -4.13
C PRO A 65 25.66 8.08 -3.49
N SER A 66 25.98 7.51 -2.33
CA SER A 66 27.18 7.82 -1.54
C SER A 66 28.45 7.16 -2.11
N SER A 67 28.64 7.20 -3.43
CA SER A 67 29.80 6.61 -4.10
C SER A 67 30.61 7.62 -4.89
N SER A 68 30.77 8.85 -4.40
CA SER A 68 31.87 9.71 -4.83
C SER A 68 33.11 9.33 -3.98
N PRO A 69 34.13 8.67 -4.57
CA PRO A 69 35.37 8.39 -3.85
C PRO A 69 36.03 9.71 -3.43
N PRO A 70 36.69 9.77 -2.27
CA PRO A 70 37.38 10.98 -1.83
C PRO A 70 38.42 11.43 -2.87
N PRO A 71 38.53 12.74 -3.18
CA PRO A 71 39.63 13.23 -4.00
C PRO A 71 40.94 12.96 -3.25
N ILE A 72 41.76 12.09 -3.81
CA ILE A 72 43.15 11.88 -3.36
C ILE A 72 43.86 13.21 -3.57
N ARG A 73 44.07 13.95 -2.49
CA ARG A 73 45.03 15.07 -2.43
C ARG A 73 46.36 14.53 -1.96
#